data_AF-A0A8X6PH80-F1
#
_entry.id   AF-A0A8X6PH80-F1
#
_cell.length_a   1.000
_cell.length_b   1.000
_cell.length_c   1.000
_cell.angle_alpha   90.00
_cell.angle_beta   90.00
_cell.angle_gamma   90.00
#
_symmetry.space_group_name_H-M   'P 1'
#
loop_
_entity.id
_entity.type
_entity.pdbx_description
1 polymer ?
#
loop_
_entity_poly.entity_id
_entity_poly.type
_entity_poly.pdbx_seq_one_letter_code
_entity_poly.pdbx_strand_id
1 'polypeptide(L)' 'MGVIEDLTERQKKKIDELRQRLKNDLPKDMYEDTIMFYKFLKARNFNLNQAESMLRK' A
#
# COMPACT_ATOMS: atom_id res chain seq x y z
N MET A 1 5.39 18.97 -3.42
CA MET A 1 4.86 17.90 -4.29
C MET A 1 4.73 16.65 -3.46
N GLY A 2 3.54 16.41 -2.92
CA GLY A 2 3.27 15.20 -2.16
C GLY A 2 3.01 14.06 -3.14
N VAL A 3 3.74 12.95 -2.98
CA VAL A 3 3.59 11.71 -3.80
C VAL A 3 2.13 11.23 -3.89
N ILE A 4 1.28 11.64 -2.94
CA ILE A 4 -0.15 11.31 -2.86
C ILE A 4 -0.99 12.08 -3.90
N GLU A 5 -0.61 13.31 -4.26
CA GLU A 5 -1.36 14.17 -5.20
C GLU A 5 -1.21 13.67 -6.65
N ASP A 6 -0.07 13.05 -6.97
CA ASP A 6 0.26 12.51 -8.31
C ASP A 6 -0.20 11.05 -8.51
N LEU A 7 -0.91 10.45 -7.55
CA LEU A 7 -1.39 9.08 -7.70
C LEU A 7 -2.57 9.01 -8.68
N THR A 8 -2.41 8.17 -9.70
CA THR A 8 -3.53 7.80 -10.57
C THR A 8 -4.60 7.05 -9.77
N GLU A 9 -5.86 7.13 -10.21
CA GLU A 9 -6.98 6.41 -9.59
C GLU A 9 -6.73 4.89 -9.48
N ARG A 10 -6.00 4.30 -10.44
CA ARG A 10 -5.60 2.89 -10.40
C ARG A 10 -4.63 2.60 -9.25
N GLN A 11 -3.70 3.52 -8.98
CA GLN A 11 -2.73 3.36 -7.89
C GLN A 11 -3.40 3.56 -6.53
N LYS A 12 -4.28 4.56 -6.39
CA LYS A 12 -5.08 4.76 -5.18
C LYS A 12 -5.91 3.50 -4.85
N LYS A 13 -6.60 2.95 -5.85
CA LYS A 13 -7.39 1.71 -5.69
C LYS A 13 -6.53 0.53 -5.19
N LYS A 14 -5.31 0.36 -5.72
CA LYS A 14 -4.41 -0.71 -5.27
C LYS A 14 -3.87 -0.48 -3.87
N ILE A 15 -3.60 0.77 -3.49
CA ILE A 15 -3.20 1.11 -2.12
C ILE A 15 -4.33 0.77 -1.15
N ASP A 16 -5.56 1.18 -1.45
CA ASP A 16 -6.71 0.87 -0.61
C ASP A 16 -6.98 -0.64 -0.53
N GLU A 17 -6.82 -1.37 -1.63
CA GLU A 17 -6.98 -2.83 -1.63
C GLU A 17 -5.93 -3.50 -0.74
N LEU A 18 -4.65 -3.12 -0.86
CA LEU A 18 -3.59 -3.65 -0.01
C LEU A 18 -3.81 -3.30 1.47
N ARG A 19 -4.25 -2.06 1.74
CA ARG A 19 -4.60 -1.58 3.08
C ARG A 19 -5.73 -2.41 3.69
N GLN A 20 -6.82 -2.67 2.95
CA GLN A 20 -7.92 -3.50 3.44
C GLN A 20 -7.49 -4.92 3.77
N ARG A 21 -6.62 -5.53 2.94
CA ARG A 21 -6.08 -6.88 3.20
C ARG A 21 -5.26 -6.97 4.47
N LEU A 22 -4.60 -5.88 4.87
CA LEU A 22 -3.68 -5.83 6.01
C LEU A 22 -4.26 -5.12 7.23
N LYS A 23 -5.54 -4.71 7.19
CA LYS A 23 -6.21 -3.94 8.23
C LYS A 23 -6.14 -4.57 9.62
N ASN A 24 -6.14 -5.91 9.69
CA ASN A 24 -6.11 -6.67 10.94
C ASN A 24 -4.71 -7.18 11.29
N ASP A 25 -3.73 -7.00 10.39
CA ASP A 25 -2.39 -7.57 10.51
C ASP A 25 -1.32 -6.52 10.83
N LEU A 26 -1.61 -5.24 10.57
CA LEU A 26 -0.70 -4.13 10.81
C LEU A 26 -1.16 -3.25 11.97
N PRO A 27 -0.22 -2.71 12.78
CA PRO A 27 -0.50 -1.64 13.73
C PRO A 27 -1.12 -0.43 13.02
N LYS A 28 -1.99 0.30 13.72
CA LYS A 28 -2.70 1.48 13.19
C LYS A 28 -1.75 2.49 12.54
N ASP A 29 -0.59 2.68 13.14
CA ASP A 29 0.44 3.64 12.70
C ASP A 29 1.01 3.28 11.32
N MET A 30 1.17 1.98 11.02
CA MET A 30 1.57 1.51 9.69
C MET A 30 0.40 1.50 8.70
N TYR A 31 -0.80 1.20 9.19
CA TYR A 31 -2.02 1.18 8.37
C TYR A 31 -2.41 2.57 7.81
N GLU A 32 -2.15 3.63 8.58
CA GLU A 32 -2.43 5.01 8.16
C GLU A 32 -1.37 5.57 7.19
N ASP A 33 -0.17 4.97 7.12
CA ASP A 33 0.89 5.41 6.22
C ASP A 33 0.65 4.98 4.75
N THR A 34 -0.11 5.81 4.04
CA THR A 34 -0.37 5.66 2.59
C THR A 34 0.92 5.63 1.76
N ILE A 35 1.96 6.37 2.16
CA ILE A 35 3.23 6.46 1.44
C ILE A 35 3.99 5.14 1.56
N MET A 36 3.94 4.50 2.73
CA MET A 36 4.47 3.15 2.93
C MET A 36 3.84 2.17 1.93
N PHE A 37 2.51 2.03 1.90
CA PHE A 37 1.84 1.14 0.94
C PHE A 37 2.21 1.43 -0.51
N TYR A 38 2.28 2.71 -0.90
CA TYR A 38 2.72 3.10 -2.24
C TYR A 38 4.14 2.63 -2.54
N LYS A 39 5.10 2.80 -1.61
CA LYS A 39 6.50 2.34 -1.79
C LYS A 39 6.58 0.82 -1.96
N PHE A 40 5.87 0.05 -1.13
CA PHE A 40 5.82 -1.41 -1.23
C PHE A 40 5.21 -1.87 -2.55
N LEU A 41 4.09 -1.25 -2.96
CA LEU A 41 3.47 -1.53 -4.25
C LEU A 41 4.39 -1.17 -5.40
N LYS A 42 4.99 0.02 -5.40
CA LYS A 42 5.93 0.48 -6.44
C LYS A 42 7.12 -0.48 -6.57
N ALA A 43 7.68 -0.94 -5.46
CA ALA A 43 8.79 -1.90 -5.44
C ALA A 43 8.43 -3.31 -5.95
N ARG A 44 7.14 -3.59 -6.16
CA ARG A 44 6.63 -4.87 -6.68
C ARG A 44 5.80 -4.69 -7.96
N ASN A 45 6.02 -3.60 -8.71
CA ASN A 45 5.25 -3.27 -9.92
C ASN A 45 3.72 -3.30 -9.70
N PHE A 46 3.31 -2.83 -8.52
CA PHE A 46 1.94 -2.82 -8.04
C PHE A 46 1.29 -4.22 -7.97
N ASN A 47 2.09 -5.27 -7.69
CA ASN A 47 1.59 -6.61 -7.39
C ASN A 47 1.15 -6.70 -5.93
N LEU A 48 -0.16 -6.83 -5.71
CA LEU A 48 -0.78 -6.87 -4.39
C LEU A 48 -0.30 -8.07 -3.57
N ASN A 49 -0.26 -9.27 -4.17
CA ASN A 49 0.10 -10.49 -3.46
C ASN A 49 1.56 -10.46 -2.99
N GLN A 50 2.48 -9.94 -3.82
CA GLN A 50 3.89 -9.80 -3.44
C GLN A 50 4.11 -8.71 -2.39
N ALA A 51 3.40 -7.59 -2.48
CA ALA A 51 3.47 -6.52 -1.50
C ALA A 51 2.91 -6.98 -0.14
N GLU A 52 1.77 -7.67 -0.16
CA GLU A 52 1.14 -8.26 1.01
C GLU A 52 2.05 -9.30 1.69
N SER A 53 2.62 -10.24 0.92
CA SER A 53 3.53 -11.25 1.46
C SER A 53 4.77 -10.64 2.12
N MET A 54 5.20 -9.45 1.71
CA MET A 54 6.33 -8.76 2.33
C MET A 54 5.92 -8.04 3.62
N LEU A 55 4.71 -7.47 3.67
CA LEU A 55 4.20 -6.78 4.86
C LEU A 55 3.75 -7.73 5.97
N ARG A 56 3.44 -8.98 5.63
CA ARG A 56 3.11 -10.06 6.57
C ARG A 56 4.32 -10.83 7.12
N LYS A 57 5.53 -10.57 6.59
CA LYS A 57 6.78 -11.19 7.06
C LYS A 57 7.42 -10.35 8.14
#